data_AF-A0A3S3QUR8-F1
#
_entry.id   AF-A0A3S3QUR8-F1
#
_cell.length_a   1.000
_cell.length_b   1.000
_cell.length_c   1.000
_cell.angle_alpha   90.00
_cell.angle_beta   90.00
_cell.angle_gamma   90.00
#
_symmetry.space_group_name_H-M   'P 1'
#
loop_
_entity.id
_entity.type
_entity.pdbx_description
1 polymer ?
#
loop_
_entity_poly.entity_id
_entity_poly.type
_entity_poly.pdbx_seq_one_letter_code
_entity_poly.pdbx_strand_id
1 'polypeptide(L)'
;MYDVGFCRLLFQADRTDMALSFAENLLMLIDRHKLEQWEPELAAQGLVQICRCLLKTDDGESEGETVQKRKQVADRLALLAPDQMLSLI
;
A
#
# COMPACT_ATOMS: atom_id res chain seq x y z
N MET A 1 -4.88 3.67 14.03
CA MET A 1 -5.63 4.68 13.24
C MET A 1 -4.77 5.89 12.85
N TYR A 2 -3.66 6.19 13.55
CA TYR A 2 -2.70 7.24 13.15
C TYR A 2 -1.74 6.83 12.02
N ASP A 3 -1.50 5.53 11.85
CA ASP A 3 -0.47 5.02 10.96
C ASP A 3 -0.79 5.26 9.47
N VAL A 4 -2.05 5.12 9.05
CA VAL A 4 -2.46 5.37 7.65
C VAL A 4 -2.29 6.86 7.29
N GLY A 5 -2.60 7.76 8.22
CA GLY A 5 -2.39 9.20 8.05
C GLY A 5 -0.91 9.58 7.99
N PHE A 6 -0.08 8.93 8.82
CA PHE A 6 1.36 9.15 8.84
C PHE A 6 2.04 8.64 7.56
N CYS A 7 1.62 7.47 7.05
CA CYS A 7 2.09 6.92 5.77
C CYS A 7 1.79 7.87 4.61
N ARG A 8 0.59 8.48 4.60
CA ARG A 8 0.18 9.46 3.60
C ARG A 8 1.04 10.73 3.67
N LEU A 9 1.36 11.21 4.87
CA LEU A 9 2.20 12.38 5.08
C LEU A 9 3.64 12.15 4.62
N LEU A 10 4.21 10.97 4.90
CA LEU A 10 5.55 10.59 4.44
C LEU A 10 5.62 10.49 2.91
N PHE A 11 4.58 9.96 2.26
CA PHE A 11 4.49 9.90 0.80
C PHE A 11 4.41 11.30 0.16
N GLN A 12 3.65 12.21 0.78
CA GLN A 12 3.55 13.61 0.34
C GLN A 12 4.85 14.40 0.56
N ALA A 13 5.65 14.03 1.56
CA ALA A 13 6.92 14.68 1.89
C ALA A 13 8.12 14.21 1.04
N ASP A 14 7.88 13.39 0.01
CA ASP A 14 8.89 12.85 -0.91
C ASP A 14 10.03 12.06 -0.22
N ARG A 15 9.72 11.46 0.93
CA ARG A 15 10.62 10.57 1.68
C ARG A 15 10.34 9.12 1.28
N THR A 16 10.59 8.78 0.02
CA THR A 16 10.30 7.47 -0.60
C THR A 16 10.88 6.29 0.17
N ASP A 17 12.11 6.38 0.67
CA ASP A 17 12.75 5.30 1.45
C ASP A 17 12.01 5.02 2.77
N MET A 18 11.64 6.06 3.51
CA MET A 18 10.87 5.93 4.76
C MET A 18 9.43 5.50 4.47
N ALA A 19 8.85 5.97 3.38
CA ALA A 19 7.49 5.62 2.96
C ALA A 19 7.38 4.14 2.59
N LEU A 20 8.45 3.53 2.05
CA LEU A 20 8.49 2.10 1.74
C LEU A 20 8.57 1.24 3.02
N SER A 21 9.50 1.56 3.94
CA SER A 21 9.55 0.86 5.24
C SER A 21 8.24 0.99 6.03
N PHE A 22 7.59 2.15 5.94
CA PHE A 22 6.30 2.36 6.59
C PHE A 22 5.17 1.59 5.88
N ALA A 23 5.17 1.52 4.55
CA ALA A 23 4.22 0.73 3.76
C ALA A 23 4.31 -0.76 4.09
N GLU A 24 5.51 -1.32 4.26
CA GLU A 24 5.70 -2.71 4.67
C GLU A 24 5.16 -2.97 6.08
N ASN A 25 5.42 -2.06 7.03
CA ASN A 25 4.85 -2.15 8.37
C ASN A 25 3.31 -2.07 8.36
N LEU A 26 2.75 -1.22 7.50
CA LEU A 26 1.31 -1.05 7.35
C LEU A 26 0.67 -2.32 6.77
N LEU A 27 1.32 -2.96 5.79
CA LEU A 27 0.90 -4.25 5.25
C LEU A 27 0.89 -5.34 6.33
N MET A 28 1.95 -5.43 7.14
CA MET A 28 2.01 -6.37 8.27
C MET A 28 0.90 -6.14 9.30
N LEU A 29 0.53 -4.87 9.56
CA LEU A 29 -0.57 -4.55 10.47
C LEU A 29 -1.93 -4.95 9.90
N ILE A 30 -2.17 -4.72 8.60
CA ILE A 30 -3.37 -5.17 7.90
C ILE A 30 -3.52 -6.69 8.01
N ASP A 31 -2.43 -7.43 7.78
CA ASP A 31 -2.43 -8.89 7.84
C ASP A 31 -2.64 -9.40 9.26
N ARG A 32 -1.88 -8.86 10.23
CA ARG A 32 -1.92 -9.27 11.63
C ARG A 32 -3.32 -9.11 12.24
N HIS A 33 -3.97 -8.00 11.93
CA HIS A 33 -5.30 -7.69 12.46
C HIS A 33 -6.44 -8.15 11.53
N LYS A 34 -6.12 -8.81 10.40
CA LYS A 34 -7.08 -9.21 9.36
C LYS A 34 -8.03 -8.05 9.00
N LEU A 35 -7.49 -6.84 8.84
CA LEU A 35 -8.30 -5.64 8.63
C LEU A 35 -9.18 -5.75 7.38
N GLU A 36 -8.78 -6.55 6.40
CA GLU A 36 -9.59 -6.88 5.23
C GLU A 36 -10.95 -7.51 5.56
N GLN A 37 -11.06 -8.20 6.70
CA GLN A 37 -12.29 -8.86 7.16
C GLN A 37 -13.05 -8.01 8.17
N TRP A 38 -12.33 -7.23 8.99
CA TRP A 38 -12.91 -6.47 10.10
C TRP A 38 -13.25 -5.02 9.75
N GLU A 39 -12.41 -4.36 8.96
CA GLU A 39 -12.58 -2.97 8.50
C GLU A 39 -12.11 -2.84 7.04
N PRO A 40 -12.89 -3.35 6.07
CA PRO A 40 -12.47 -3.45 4.67
C PRO A 40 -12.18 -2.07 4.03
N GLU A 41 -12.90 -1.03 4.43
CA GLU A 41 -12.65 0.34 3.96
C GLU A 41 -11.29 0.87 4.41
N LEU A 42 -10.89 0.57 5.66
CA LEU A 42 -9.60 0.98 6.20
C LEU A 42 -8.46 0.19 5.55
N ALA A 43 -8.65 -1.12 5.37
CA ALA A 43 -7.72 -1.98 4.67
C ALA A 43 -7.48 -1.49 3.22
N ALA A 44 -8.55 -1.16 2.49
CA ALA A 44 -8.46 -0.61 1.14
C ALA A 44 -7.66 0.70 1.12
N GLN A 45 -7.92 1.64 2.03
CA GLN A 45 -7.15 2.89 2.12
C GLN A 45 -5.66 2.64 2.37
N GLY A 46 -5.32 1.67 3.23
CA GLY A 46 -3.93 1.28 3.49
C GLY A 46 -3.27 0.66 2.26
N LEU A 47 -3.93 -0.31 1.62
CA LEU A 47 -3.45 -0.97 0.40
C LEU A 47 -3.24 0.03 -0.75
N VAL A 48 -4.12 1.03 -0.91
CA VAL A 48 -3.94 2.13 -1.87
C VAL A 48 -2.65 2.90 -1.63
N GLN A 49 -2.33 3.24 -0.38
CA GLN A 49 -1.09 3.96 -0.07
C GLN A 49 0.14 3.08 -0.33
N ILE A 50 0.08 1.80 0.03
CA ILE A 50 1.16 0.84 -0.22
C ILE A 50 1.41 0.70 -1.75
N CYS A 51 0.34 0.54 -2.54
CA CYS A 51 0.45 0.51 -4.00
C CYS A 51 1.10 1.77 -4.58
N ARG A 52 0.71 2.96 -4.09
CA ARG A 52 1.31 4.23 -4.54
C ARG A 52 2.79 4.35 -4.18
N CYS A 53 3.17 3.93 -2.97
CA CYS A 53 4.57 3.87 -2.57
C CYS A 53 5.36 2.95 -3.51
N LEU A 54 4.87 1.73 -3.74
CA LEU A 54 5.51 0.73 -4.59
C LEU A 54 5.58 1.12 -6.07
N LEU A 55 4.63 1.92 -6.57
CA LEU A 55 4.68 2.49 -7.93
C LEU A 55 5.74 3.58 -8.05
N LYS A 56 5.88 4.43 -7.03
CA LYS A 56 6.82 5.55 -7.04
C LYS A 56 8.28 5.12 -6.87
N THR A 57 8.53 4.01 -6.16
CA THR A 57 9.88 3.41 -6.04
C THR A 57 10.30 2.55 -7.23
N ASP A 58 9.44 2.37 -8.24
CA ASP A 58 9.71 1.56 -9.42
C ASP A 58 10.34 2.36 -10.56
N ASP A 59 11.43 3.06 -10.26
CA ASP A 59 12.15 3.89 -11.23
C ASP A 59 13.08 3.05 -12.15
N GLY A 60 12.68 1.80 -12.44
CA GLY A 60 13.38 0.89 -13.36
C GLY A 60 14.47 0.01 -12.74
N GLU A 61 14.83 0.21 -11.47
CA GLU A 61 15.85 -0.60 -10.76
C GLU A 61 15.28 -1.63 -9.77
N SER A 62 13.95 -1.67 -9.58
CA SER A 62 13.33 -2.57 -8.62
C SER A 62 13.36 -4.02 -9.12
N GLU A 63 14.19 -4.83 -8.45
CA GLU A 63 14.28 -6.28 -8.63
C GLU A 63 12.90 -6.96 -8.44
N GLY A 64 12.72 -8.13 -9.06
CA GLY A 64 11.42 -8.79 -9.24
C GLY A 64 10.57 -8.98 -7.98
N GLU A 65 11.15 -8.94 -6.78
CA GLU A 65 10.42 -9.01 -5.51
C GLU A 65 9.51 -7.80 -5.27
N THR A 66 9.93 -6.57 -5.58
CA THR A 66 9.11 -5.36 -5.42
C THR A 66 7.95 -5.35 -6.40
N VAL A 67 8.20 -5.80 -7.64
CA VAL A 67 7.18 -5.95 -8.68
C VAL A 67 6.16 -7.02 -8.29
N GLN A 68 6.62 -8.14 -7.72
CA GLN A 68 5.75 -9.22 -7.26
C GLN A 68 4.91 -8.80 -6.04
N LYS A 69 5.50 -8.08 -5.07
CA LYS A 69 4.77 -7.48 -3.94
C LYS A 69 3.72 -6.49 -4.44
N ARG A 70 4.03 -5.64 -5.43
CA ARG A 70 3.03 -4.72 -6.00
C ARG A 70 1.85 -5.47 -6.58
N LYS A 71 2.09 -6.51 -7.39
CA LYS A 71 1.00 -7.33 -7.96
C LYS A 71 0.12 -7.92 -6.86
N GLN A 72 0.72 -8.48 -5.81
CA GLN A 72 -0.05 -9.02 -4.70
C GLN A 72 -0.91 -7.97 -4.00
N VAL A 73 -0.38 -6.77 -3.73
CA VAL A 73 -1.15 -5.68 -3.10
C VAL A 73 -2.26 -5.18 -4.04
N ALA A 74 -1.97 -5.07 -5.34
CA ALA A 74 -2.94 -4.68 -6.36
C ALA A 74 -4.09 -5.70 -6.50
N ASP A 75 -3.78 -6.99 -6.52
CA ASP A 75 -4.77 -8.06 -6.60
C ASP A 75 -5.68 -8.07 -5.36
N ARG A 76 -5.09 -7.88 -4.17
CA ARG A 76 -5.86 -7.74 -2.91
C ARG A 76 -6.77 -6.52 -2.94
N LEU A 77 -6.27 -5.38 -3.42
CA LEU A 77 -7.07 -4.16 -3.56
C LEU A 77 -8.19 -4.34 -4.58
N ALA A 78 -7.95 -5.02 -5.70
CA ALA A 78 -8.97 -5.31 -6.71
C ALA A 78 -10.11 -6.18 -6.16
N LEU A 79 -9.80 -7.10 -5.23
CA LEU A 79 -10.80 -7.94 -4.56
C LEU A 79 -11.60 -7.19 -3.50
N LEU A 80 -10.98 -6.24 -2.79
CA LEU A 80 -11.60 -5.49 -1.70
C LEU A 80 -12.36 -4.24 -2.15
N ALA A 81 -11.76 -3.48 -3.05
CA ALA A 81 -12.25 -2.17 -3.47
C ALA A 81 -11.85 -1.90 -4.93
N PRO A 82 -12.52 -2.55 -5.91
CA PRO A 82 -12.19 -2.42 -7.33
C PRO A 82 -12.25 -0.96 -7.82
N ASP A 83 -13.17 -0.17 -7.26
CA ASP A 83 -13.30 1.26 -7.60
C ASP A 83 -12.04 2.07 -7.23
N GLN A 84 -11.42 1.73 -6.10
CA GLN A 84 -10.18 2.38 -5.67
C GLN A 84 -8.98 1.92 -6.50
N MET A 85 -8.98 0.66 -6.95
CA MET A 85 -7.96 0.15 -7.87
C MET A 85 -8.02 0.84 -9.24
N LEU A 86 -9.22 1.06 -9.79
CA LEU A 86 -9.39 1.77 -11.06
C LEU A 86 -8.91 3.22 -11.00
N SER A 87 -8.91 3.85 -9.82
CA SER A 87 -8.38 5.20 -9.62
C SER A 87 -6.85 5.27 -9.55
N LEU A 88 -6.16 4.12 -9.55
CA LEU A 88 -4.70 3.98 -9.44
C LEU A 88 -4.01 3.60 -10.77
N ILE A 89 -4.78 3.18 -11.78
CA ILE A 89 -4.34 2.84 -13.14
C ILE A 89 -4.46 4.10 -14.01
#